data_AF-A0A2D0KAR5-F1
#
_entry.id   AF-A0A2D0KAR5-F1
#
_cell.length_a   1.000
_cell.length_b   1.000
_cell.length_c   1.000
_cell.angle_alpha   90.00
_cell.angle_beta   90.00
_cell.angle_gamma   90.00
#
_symmetry.space_group_name_H-M   'P 1'
#
loop_
_entity.id
_entity.type
_entity.pdbx_description
1 polymer ?
#
loop_
_entity_poly.entity_id
_entity_poly.type
_entity_poly.pdbx_seq_one_letter_code
_entity_poly.pdbx_strand_id
1 'polypeptide(L)'
;MPEAARLGDTIGHSSAMAGLVAGTIIGSLISAAGGIAAGFLFVAGVAASCVGVGVLLIGLSIAVGMAAGSLGNMARDACVSAGASSRSPSGTITSGSTNVLINNAMLNFYDELK
;
A
#
# COMPACT_ATOMS: atom_id res chain seq x y z
N MET A 1 -11.74 3.32 15.02
CA MET A 1 -12.74 3.36 13.93
C MET A 1 -12.43 4.64 13.19
N PRO A 2 -12.01 4.64 11.92
CA PRO A 2 -11.41 5.83 11.31
C PRO A 2 -12.47 6.92 11.30
N GLU A 3 -12.24 7.94 12.10
CA GLU A 3 -13.08 9.10 12.26
C GLU A 3 -13.32 9.70 10.88
N ALA A 4 -14.58 9.79 10.46
CA ALA A 4 -14.94 10.55 9.28
C ALA A 4 -14.46 12.01 9.49
N ALA A 5 -13.85 12.58 8.45
CA ALA A 5 -13.20 13.88 8.46
C ALA A 5 -13.98 14.91 9.29
N ARG A 6 -13.35 15.43 10.35
CA ARG A 6 -13.95 16.46 11.20
C ARG A 6 -13.99 17.80 10.45
N LEU A 7 -14.96 18.64 10.77
CA LEU A 7 -14.92 20.07 10.45
C LEU A 7 -13.60 20.64 10.96
N GLY A 8 -12.83 21.28 10.08
CA GLY A 8 -11.44 21.65 10.37
C GLY A 8 -10.37 20.73 9.78
N ASP A 9 -10.72 19.57 9.23
CA ASP A 9 -9.74 18.65 8.63
C ASP A 9 -9.20 19.21 7.30
N THR A 10 -7.93 18.92 7.04
CA THR A 10 -7.20 19.45 5.90
C THR A 10 -7.45 18.57 4.68
N ILE A 11 -8.01 19.15 3.62
CA ILE A 11 -8.20 18.44 2.34
C ILE A 11 -6.83 18.34 1.64
N GLY A 12 -6.23 17.16 1.67
CA GLY A 12 -4.94 16.86 1.00
C GLY A 12 -5.14 15.86 -0.14
N HIS A 13 -5.29 16.33 -1.39
CA HIS A 13 -5.83 15.49 -2.47
C HIS A 13 -4.87 14.98 -3.57
N SER A 14 -3.54 15.20 -3.53
CA SER A 14 -2.66 14.70 -4.63
C SER A 14 -1.48 13.83 -4.21
N SER A 15 -0.77 14.15 -3.12
CA SER A 15 0.48 13.46 -2.77
C SER A 15 0.29 12.01 -2.27
N ALA A 16 -0.83 11.72 -1.60
CA ALA A 16 -1.12 10.36 -1.11
C ALA A 16 -1.42 9.39 -2.26
N MET A 17 -2.14 9.84 -3.30
CA MET A 17 -2.38 9.06 -4.52
C MET A 17 -1.08 8.87 -5.31
N ALA A 18 -0.23 9.89 -5.39
CA ALA A 18 1.09 9.77 -6.02
C ALA A 18 1.97 8.73 -5.31
N GLY A 19 1.99 8.73 -3.97
CA GLY A 19 2.69 7.72 -3.17
C GLY A 19 2.15 6.30 -3.37
N LEU A 20 0.83 6.14 -3.50
CA LEU A 20 0.20 4.85 -3.80
C LEU A 20 0.55 4.35 -5.21
N VAL A 21 0.49 5.21 -6.22
CA VAL A 21 0.83 4.85 -7.61
C VAL A 21 2.31 4.49 -7.72
N ALA A 22 3.20 5.32 -7.18
CA ALA A 22 4.64 5.05 -7.15
C ALA A 22 4.96 3.75 -6.39
N GLY A 23 4.37 3.56 -5.21
CA GLY A 23 4.54 2.35 -4.41
C GLY A 23 4.03 1.09 -5.11
N THR A 24 2.94 1.19 -5.87
CA THR A 24 2.40 0.05 -6.65
C THR A 24 3.32 -0.30 -7.83
N ILE A 25 3.86 0.70 -8.53
CA ILE A 25 4.83 0.48 -9.61
C ILE A 25 6.10 -0.18 -9.05
N ILE A 26 6.68 0.37 -7.99
CA ILE A 26 7.92 -0.16 -7.40
C ILE A 26 7.69 -1.57 -6.83
N GLY A 27 6.59 -1.78 -6.09
CA GLY A 27 6.25 -3.09 -5.55
C GLY A 27 6.01 -4.14 -6.64
N SER A 28 5.32 -3.77 -7.73
CA SER A 28 5.11 -4.70 -8.86
C SER A 28 6.40 -5.04 -9.61
N LEU A 29 7.32 -4.09 -9.77
CA LEU A 29 8.66 -4.33 -10.33
C LEU A 29 9.47 -5.33 -9.50
N ILE A 30 9.49 -5.17 -8.18
CA ILE A 30 10.20 -6.08 -7.27
C ILE A 30 9.56 -7.48 -7.31
N SER A 31 8.23 -7.55 -7.27
CA SER A 31 7.52 -8.82 -7.36
C SER A 31 7.75 -9.51 -8.71
N ALA A 32 7.82 -8.76 -9.81
CA ALA A 32 8.09 -9.30 -11.15
C ALA A 32 9.54 -9.83 -11.25
N ALA A 33 10.53 -9.07 -10.75
CA ALA A 33 11.92 -9.52 -10.72
C ALA A 33 12.09 -10.79 -9.88
N GLY A 34 11.43 -10.85 -8.72
CA GLY A 34 11.39 -12.05 -7.88
C GLY A 34 10.74 -13.25 -8.55
N GLY A 35 9.64 -13.04 -9.25
CA GLY A 35 8.95 -14.09 -10.02
C GLY A 35 9.80 -14.64 -11.17
N ILE A 36 10.53 -13.78 -11.89
CA ILE A 36 11.46 -14.20 -12.94
C ILE A 36 12.59 -15.03 -12.34
N ALA A 37 13.23 -14.55 -11.26
CA ALA A 37 14.30 -15.28 -10.59
C ALA A 37 13.83 -16.65 -10.04
N ALA A 38 12.65 -16.68 -9.41
CA ALA A 38 12.03 -17.92 -8.95
C ALA A 38 11.72 -18.87 -10.11
N GLY A 39 11.21 -18.36 -11.23
CA GLY A 39 10.93 -19.15 -12.42
C GLY A 39 12.18 -19.83 -12.99
N PHE A 40 13.30 -19.11 -13.11
CA PHE A 40 14.57 -19.70 -13.53
C PHE A 40 15.04 -20.80 -12.60
N LEU A 41 14.92 -20.55 -11.29
CA LEU A 41 15.36 -21.47 -10.27
C LEU A 41 14.48 -22.74 -10.21
N PHE A 42 13.19 -22.60 -10.49
CA PHE A 42 12.27 -23.72 -10.64
C PHE A 42 12.63 -24.59 -11.85
N VAL A 43 12.86 -23.98 -13.03
CA VAL A 43 13.27 -24.71 -14.24
C VAL A 43 14.63 -25.41 -14.04
N ALA A 44 15.59 -24.72 -13.42
CA ALA A 44 16.87 -25.32 -13.05
C ALA A 44 16.70 -26.48 -12.06
N GLY A 45 15.76 -26.38 -11.11
CA GLY A 45 15.45 -27.46 -10.17
C GLY A 45 14.82 -28.68 -10.85
N VAL A 46 13.92 -28.49 -11.81
CA VAL A 46 13.38 -29.59 -12.62
C VAL A 46 14.51 -30.26 -13.42
N ALA A 47 15.39 -29.48 -14.04
CA ALA A 47 16.53 -30.01 -14.79
C ALA A 47 17.53 -30.76 -13.88
N ALA A 48 17.81 -30.23 -12.69
CA ALA A 48 18.76 -30.81 -11.72
C ALA A 48 18.15 -31.94 -10.86
N SER A 49 16.88 -32.30 -11.08
CA SER A 49 16.24 -33.41 -10.38
C SER A 49 16.95 -34.74 -10.63
N CYS A 50 17.65 -34.89 -11.76
CA CYS A 50 18.46 -36.07 -12.07
C CYS A 50 19.71 -36.24 -11.19
N VAL A 51 20.17 -35.16 -10.52
CA VAL A 51 21.37 -35.18 -9.64
C VAL A 51 20.96 -35.16 -8.16
N GLY A 52 19.66 -35.28 -7.85
CA GLY A 52 19.13 -35.32 -6.47
C GLY A 52 19.04 -33.95 -5.77
N VAL A 53 19.50 -32.87 -6.42
CA VAL A 53 19.49 -31.50 -5.86
C VAL A 53 18.25 -30.70 -6.28
N GLY A 54 17.42 -31.26 -7.18
CA GLY A 54 16.28 -30.56 -7.77
C GLY A 54 15.25 -30.04 -6.77
N VAL A 55 14.92 -30.82 -5.73
CA VAL A 55 13.95 -30.42 -4.69
C VAL A 55 14.44 -29.22 -3.88
N LEU A 56 15.75 -29.11 -3.64
CA LEU A 56 16.34 -27.97 -2.93
C LEU A 56 16.21 -26.68 -3.76
N LEU A 57 16.43 -26.77 -5.07
CA LEU A 57 16.29 -25.63 -5.99
C LEU A 57 14.82 -25.21 -6.16
N ILE A 58 13.90 -26.18 -6.21
CA ILE A 58 12.46 -25.89 -6.23
C ILE A 58 12.05 -25.22 -4.91
N GLY A 59 12.50 -25.72 -3.76
CA GLY A 59 12.26 -25.08 -2.46
C GLY A 59 12.83 -23.65 -2.40
N LEU A 60 14.04 -23.46 -2.93
CA LEU A 60 14.68 -22.15 -3.02
C LEU A 60 13.89 -21.19 -3.92
N SER A 61 13.29 -21.67 -5.01
CA SER A 61 12.44 -20.84 -5.89
C SER A 61 11.23 -20.26 -5.17
N ILE A 62 10.59 -21.05 -4.31
CA ILE A 62 9.44 -20.61 -3.50
C ILE A 62 9.89 -19.58 -2.47
N ALA A 63 11.02 -19.82 -1.79
CA ALA A 63 11.59 -18.90 -0.82
C ALA A 63 11.96 -17.54 -1.46
N VAL A 64 12.56 -17.55 -2.65
CA VAL A 64 12.88 -16.33 -3.41
C VAL A 64 11.61 -15.57 -3.78
N GLY A 65 10.56 -16.26 -4.24
CA GLY A 65 9.27 -15.63 -4.54
C GLY A 65 8.62 -14.98 -3.31
N MET A 66 8.63 -15.66 -2.16
CA MET A 66 8.10 -15.12 -0.90
C MET A 66 8.91 -13.92 -0.40
N ALA A 67 10.24 -14.00 -0.47
CA ALA A 67 11.13 -12.92 -0.06
C ALA A 67 10.90 -11.65 -0.91
N ALA A 68 10.84 -11.82 -2.23
CA ALA A 68 10.56 -10.72 -3.17
C ALA A 68 9.16 -10.12 -2.97
N GLY A 69 8.16 -10.94 -2.69
CA GLY A 69 6.82 -10.47 -2.33
C GLY A 69 6.82 -9.60 -1.07
N SER A 70 7.51 -10.04 0.00
CA SER A 70 7.62 -9.24 1.24
C SER A 70 8.36 -7.93 1.02
N LEU A 71 9.41 -7.95 0.18
CA LEU A 71 10.20 -6.76 -0.14
C LEU A 71 9.40 -5.77 -1.00
N GLY A 72 8.60 -6.26 -1.94
CA GLY A 72 7.68 -5.45 -2.74
C GLY A 72 6.60 -4.78 -1.89
N ASN A 73 6.03 -5.51 -0.92
CA ASN A 73 5.09 -4.95 0.05
C ASN A 73 5.74 -3.87 0.92
N MET A 74 6.94 -4.12 1.44
CA MET A 74 7.67 -3.13 2.24
C MET A 74 7.98 -1.86 1.45
N ALA A 75 8.41 -1.99 0.19
CA ALA A 75 8.64 -0.85 -0.68
C ALA A 75 7.35 -0.07 -0.96
N ARG A 76 6.23 -0.76 -1.18
CA ARG A 76 4.92 -0.14 -1.37
C ARG A 76 4.48 0.64 -0.13
N ASP A 77 4.60 0.04 1.05
CA ASP A 77 4.19 0.65 2.32
C ASP A 77 5.05 1.87 2.65
N ALA A 78 6.36 1.82 2.36
CA ALA A 78 7.25 2.97 2.50
C ALA A 78 6.85 4.14 1.58
N CYS A 79 6.49 3.87 0.32
CA CYS A 79 6.02 4.88 -0.62
C CYS A 79 4.66 5.46 -0.23
N VAL A 80 3.74 4.62 0.28
CA VAL A 80 2.45 5.08 0.80
C VAL A 80 2.66 5.96 2.04
N SER A 81 3.53 5.56 2.96
CA SER A 81 3.89 6.34 4.15
C SER A 81 4.51 7.70 3.78
N ALA A 82 5.43 7.72 2.81
CA ALA A 82 6.05 8.96 2.31
C ALA A 82 5.05 9.87 1.59
N GLY A 83 4.09 9.30 0.86
CA GLY A 83 2.97 10.03 0.26
C GLY A 83 2.02 10.62 1.30
N ALA A 84 1.77 9.89 2.39
CA ALA A 84 0.93 10.32 3.51
C ALA A 84 1.60 11.41 4.39
N SER A 85 2.94 11.38 4.52
CA SER A 85 3.70 12.41 5.23
C SER A 85 3.86 13.70 4.41
N SER A 86 3.70 13.63 3.08
CA SER A 86 3.78 14.79 2.16
C SER A 86 2.44 15.51 1.99
N ARG A 87 1.56 15.47 3.01
CA ARG A 87 0.30 16.22 3.05
C ARG A 87 0.61 17.72 3.07
N SER A 88 0.50 18.37 1.91
CA SER A 88 0.44 19.82 1.81
C SER A 88 -1.01 20.28 2.00
N PRO A 89 -1.30 21.17 2.98
CA PRO A 89 -2.66 21.64 3.21
C PRO A 89 -3.22 22.40 2.02
N SER A 90 -4.24 21.85 1.34
CA SER A 90 -4.92 22.55 0.24
C SER A 90 -6.18 23.31 0.70
N GLY A 91 -6.52 23.23 1.98
CA GLY A 91 -7.66 23.94 2.59
C GLY A 91 -8.29 23.18 3.74
N THR A 92 -9.05 23.89 4.57
CA THR A 92 -9.80 23.38 5.72
C THR A 92 -11.23 23.01 5.30
N ILE A 93 -11.77 21.89 5.76
CA ILE A 93 -13.21 21.59 5.59
C ILE A 93 -14.01 22.63 6.38
N THR A 94 -14.55 23.63 5.68
CA THR A 94 -15.33 24.75 6.25
C THR A 94 -16.84 24.49 6.26
N SER A 95 -17.32 23.46 5.56
CA SER A 95 -18.73 23.05 5.58
C SER A 95 -18.84 21.53 5.44
N GLY A 96 -19.62 20.91 6.32
CA GLY A 96 -19.92 19.48 6.31
C GLY A 96 -21.30 19.23 5.69
N SER A 97 -21.44 18.14 4.93
CA SER A 97 -22.74 17.72 4.41
C SER A 97 -23.62 17.21 5.54
N THR A 98 -24.83 17.74 5.69
CA THR A 98 -25.84 17.31 6.67
C THR A 98 -26.22 15.83 6.54
N ASN A 99 -25.82 15.17 5.45
CA ASN A 99 -26.19 13.80 5.14
C ASN A 99 -25.21 12.73 5.67
N VAL A 100 -24.17 13.11 6.42
CA VAL A 100 -23.21 12.15 7.02
C VAL A 100 -23.38 12.17 8.53
N LEU A 101 -24.16 11.22 9.04
CA LEU A 101 -24.36 10.99 10.47
C LEU A 101 -23.20 10.15 11.01
N ILE A 102 -22.36 10.72 11.87
CA ILE A 102 -21.40 9.95 12.66
C ILE A 102 -22.12 9.52 13.94
N ASN A 103 -22.30 8.21 14.14
CA ASN A 103 -22.85 7.64 15.37
C ASN A 103 -24.22 8.24 15.79
N ASN A 104 -25.15 8.39 14.83
CA ASN A 104 -26.48 8.98 15.03
C ASN A 104 -26.52 10.41 15.62
N ALA A 105 -25.37 11.07 15.77
CA ALA A 105 -25.31 12.46 16.21
C ALA A 105 -25.27 13.37 14.98
N MET A 106 -26.33 14.13 14.80
CA MET A 106 -26.36 15.25 13.86
C MET A 106 -25.42 16.33 14.42
N LEU A 107 -24.36 16.69 13.70
CA LEU A 107 -23.51 17.84 14.02
C LEU A 107 -24.31 19.12 13.72
N ASN A 108 -25.10 19.57 14.70
CA ASN A 108 -25.86 20.80 14.60
C ASN A 108 -24.90 22.01 14.59
N PHE A 109 -24.92 22.72 13.47
CA PHE A 109 -24.11 23.90 13.19
C PHE A 109 -24.77 25.18 13.76
N TYR A 110 -25.12 25.19 15.05
CA TYR A 110 -25.89 26.31 15.63
C TYR A 110 -25.63 26.62 17.11
N ASP A 111 -24.40 26.44 17.63
CA ASP A 111 -24.10 26.81 19.03
C ASP A 111 -22.85 27.69 19.25
N GLU A 112 -22.28 28.31 18.21
CA GLU A 112 -21.24 29.35 18.38
C GLU A 112 -21.65 30.73 17.83
N LEU A 113 -22.85 31.19 18.21
CA LEU A 113 -23.18 32.62 18.21
C LEU A 113 -23.82 33.04 19.54
N LYS A 114 -23.14 32.74 20.65
CA LYS A 114 -23.23 33.49 21.92
C LYS A 114 -21.88 33.57 22.60
#